data_AF-A0AAT9L497-F1
#
_entry.id   AF-A0AAT9L497-F1
#
_cell.length_a   1.000
_cell.length_b   1.000
_cell.length_c   1.000
_cell.angle_alpha   90.00
_cell.angle_beta   90.00
_cell.angle_gamma   90.00
#
_symmetry.space_group_name_H-M   'P 1'
#
loop_
_entity.id
_entity.type
_entity.pdbx_description
1 polymer ?
#
loop_
_entity_poly.entity_id
_entity_poly.type
_entity_poly.pdbx_seq_one_letter_code
_entity_poly.pdbx_strand_id
1 'polypeptide(L)'
;MDRAAEVPDGTTKNYFPTRDAVLRAVAERCLEQYLTLTAQLAAGPGPADREGLTALFRTLLENVAGPGRPRLLACLELQAEAARRPWLSALLDPMASGDFAGFEAAQRSAGLPVTPQRAATVTLALHAAIPHLPADGPGTLAAAGLDDLDRFVRGLLDAVYPADRPA
;
A
#
# COMPACT_ATOMS: atom_id res chain seq x y z
N MET A 1 9.53 -13.38 21.94
CA MET A 1 9.61 -14.14 20.67
C MET A 1 8.99 -15.51 20.92
N ASP A 2 9.71 -16.46 21.53
CA ASP A 2 9.24 -17.85 21.72
C ASP A 2 7.88 -17.96 22.43
N ARG A 3 7.76 -17.34 23.62
CA ARG A 3 6.49 -17.33 24.37
C ARG A 3 5.32 -16.70 23.61
N ALA A 4 5.57 -15.67 22.80
CA ALA A 4 4.53 -15.01 22.02
C ALA A 4 4.11 -15.83 20.79
N ALA A 5 4.98 -16.70 20.31
CA ALA A 5 4.71 -17.66 19.24
C ALA A 5 4.25 -19.03 19.78
N GLU A 6 4.08 -19.16 21.10
CA GLU A 6 3.68 -20.41 21.78
C GLU A 6 4.59 -21.61 21.45
N VAL A 7 5.88 -21.35 21.20
CA VAL A 7 6.90 -22.37 20.93
C VAL A 7 7.85 -22.55 22.13
N PRO A 8 8.59 -23.68 22.23
CA PRO A 8 9.58 -23.87 23.28
C PRO A 8 10.61 -22.75 23.36
N ASP A 9 11.09 -22.46 24.57
CA ASP A 9 12.14 -21.48 24.81
C ASP A 9 13.42 -21.85 24.01
N GLY A 10 13.99 -20.88 23.32
CA GLY A 10 15.19 -21.05 22.49
C GLY A 10 14.91 -21.38 21.03
N THR A 11 13.66 -21.69 20.65
CA THR A 11 13.26 -21.94 19.26
C THR A 11 13.71 -20.82 18.32
N THR A 12 13.41 -19.57 18.65
CA THR A 12 13.81 -18.41 17.85
C THR A 12 15.31 -18.35 17.67
N LYS A 13 16.09 -18.59 18.73
CA LYS A 13 17.57 -18.56 18.65
C LYS A 13 18.13 -19.70 17.80
N ASN A 14 17.46 -20.86 17.78
CA ASN A 14 17.84 -22.00 16.94
C ASN A 14 17.64 -21.72 15.44
N TYR A 15 16.54 -21.06 15.06
CA TYR A 15 16.22 -20.75 13.66
C TYR A 15 16.80 -19.42 13.19
N PHE A 16 16.85 -18.41 14.07
CA PHE A 16 17.26 -17.04 13.78
C PHE A 16 18.30 -16.59 14.82
N PRO A 17 19.59 -16.90 14.60
CA PRO A 17 20.63 -16.72 15.62
C PRO A 17 20.94 -15.25 15.92
N THR A 18 20.47 -14.31 15.09
CA THR A 18 20.67 -12.87 15.27
C THR A 18 19.34 -12.12 15.15
N ARG A 19 19.29 -10.91 15.72
CA ARG A 19 18.14 -10.00 15.56
C ARG A 19 17.89 -9.67 14.08
N ASP A 20 18.95 -9.54 13.29
CA ASP A 20 18.86 -9.29 11.85
C ASP A 20 18.29 -10.50 11.09
N ALA A 21 18.57 -11.73 11.53
CA ALA A 21 17.97 -12.93 10.94
C ALA A 21 16.46 -12.98 11.19
N VAL A 22 15.99 -12.62 12.40
CA VAL A 22 14.56 -12.50 12.69
C VAL A 22 13.93 -11.40 11.83
N LEU A 23 14.55 -10.21 11.77
CA LEU A 23 14.04 -9.08 10.99
C LEU A 23 13.94 -9.41 9.50
N ARG A 24 14.93 -10.11 8.95
CA ARG A 24 14.92 -10.56 7.56
C ARG A 24 13.77 -11.53 7.30
N ALA A 25 13.60 -12.54 8.15
CA ALA A 25 12.51 -13.52 7.99
C ALA A 25 11.12 -12.87 8.05
N VAL A 26 10.94 -11.89 8.94
CA VAL A 26 9.69 -11.11 9.00
C VAL A 26 9.50 -10.28 7.72
N ALA A 27 10.53 -9.58 7.26
CA ALA A 27 10.46 -8.76 6.05
C ALA A 27 10.17 -9.60 4.79
N GLU A 28 10.82 -10.76 4.65
CA GLU A 28 10.56 -11.72 3.56
C GLU A 28 9.11 -12.22 3.59
N ARG A 29 8.59 -12.55 4.78
CA ARG A 29 7.19 -12.97 4.94
C ARG A 29 6.20 -11.87 4.59
N CYS A 30 6.47 -10.63 5.01
CA CYS A 30 5.66 -9.47 4.65
C CYS A 30 5.66 -9.21 3.14
N LEU A 31 6.84 -9.29 2.50
CA LEU A 31 7.00 -9.17 1.06
C LEU A 31 6.21 -10.25 0.31
N GLU A 32 6.33 -11.51 0.71
CA GLU A 32 5.60 -12.62 0.10
C GLU A 32 4.08 -12.42 0.18
N GLN A 33 3.57 -12.00 1.35
CA GLN A 33 2.14 -11.72 1.53
C GLN A 33 1.66 -10.55 0.67
N TYR A 34 2.47 -9.49 0.58
CA TYR A 34 2.16 -8.33 -0.24
C TYR A 34 2.14 -8.71 -1.73
N LEU A 35 3.16 -9.41 -2.24
CA LEU A 35 3.24 -9.84 -3.63
C LEU A 35 2.10 -10.81 -4.00
N THR A 36 1.71 -11.69 -3.08
CA THR A 36 0.55 -12.57 -3.27
C THR A 36 -0.73 -11.77 -3.46
N LEU A 37 -0.94 -10.74 -2.63
CA LEU A 37 -2.12 -9.88 -2.71
C LEU A 37 -2.13 -9.06 -4.01
N THR A 38 -1.00 -8.46 -4.39
CA THR A 38 -0.92 -7.66 -5.61
C THR A 38 -1.07 -8.53 -6.86
N ALA A 39 -0.53 -9.75 -6.85
CA ALA A 39 -0.75 -10.72 -7.92
C ALA A 39 -2.23 -11.12 -8.06
N GLN A 40 -2.94 -11.33 -6.95
CA GLN A 40 -4.38 -11.62 -6.96
C GLN A 40 -5.19 -10.46 -7.56
N LEU A 41 -4.85 -9.21 -7.20
CA LEU A 41 -5.48 -8.02 -7.75
C LEU A 41 -5.19 -7.85 -9.26
N ALA A 42 -3.95 -8.13 -9.68
CA ALA A 42 -3.52 -8.04 -11.07
C ALA A 42 -4.08 -9.17 -11.96
N ALA A 43 -4.50 -10.30 -11.39
CA ALA A 43 -5.06 -11.43 -12.13
C ALA A 43 -6.50 -11.20 -12.61
N GLY A 44 -7.23 -10.27 -11.98
CA GLY A 44 -8.58 -9.89 -12.41
C GLY A 44 -8.57 -8.97 -13.63
N PRO A 45 -9.72 -8.80 -14.32
CA PRO A 45 -9.85 -7.70 -15.26
C PRO A 45 -9.63 -6.39 -14.49
N GLY A 46 -8.71 -5.54 -14.99
CA GLY A 46 -8.50 -4.20 -14.44
C GLY A 46 -9.79 -3.37 -14.51
N PRO A 47 -9.84 -2.21 -13.83
CA PRO A 47 -11.02 -1.35 -13.87
C PRO A 47 -11.34 -0.97 -15.32
N ALA A 48 -12.61 -1.11 -15.70
CA ALA A 48 -13.08 -0.87 -17.06
C ALA A 48 -13.23 0.62 -17.40
N ASP A 49 -13.42 1.44 -16.37
CA ASP A 49 -13.63 2.89 -16.47
C ASP A 49 -13.15 3.60 -15.19
N ARG A 50 -13.33 4.92 -15.18
CA ARG A 50 -13.00 5.78 -14.03
C ARG A 50 -13.76 5.37 -12.75
N GLU A 51 -14.99 4.88 -12.89
CA GLU A 51 -15.81 4.48 -11.74
C GLU A 51 -15.26 3.19 -11.11
N GLY A 52 -14.92 2.19 -11.94
CA GLY A 52 -14.25 0.98 -11.49
C GLY A 52 -12.91 1.26 -10.83
N LEU A 53 -12.15 2.23 -11.34
CA LEU A 53 -10.89 2.65 -10.73
C LEU A 53 -11.11 3.32 -9.37
N THR A 54 -12.15 4.15 -9.27
CA THR A 54 -12.54 4.80 -8.01
C THR A 54 -12.88 3.75 -6.96
N ALA A 55 -13.72 2.77 -7.33
CA ALA A 55 -14.08 1.66 -6.46
C ALA A 55 -12.87 0.81 -6.04
N LEU A 56 -11.93 0.55 -6.96
CA LEU A 56 -10.69 -0.17 -6.66
C LEU A 56 -9.86 0.56 -5.59
N PHE A 57 -9.53 1.84 -5.82
CA PHE A 57 -8.70 2.60 -4.86
C PHE A 57 -9.40 2.79 -3.53
N ARG A 58 -10.70 3.07 -3.52
CA ARG A 58 -11.50 3.13 -2.30
C ARG A 58 -11.41 1.82 -1.51
N THR A 59 -11.63 0.68 -2.17
CA THR A 59 -11.57 -0.65 -1.52
C THR A 59 -10.18 -0.93 -0.94
N LEU A 60 -9.11 -0.50 -1.61
CA LEU A 60 -7.74 -0.63 -1.07
C LEU A 60 -7.53 0.21 0.20
N LEU A 61 -8.03 1.44 0.23
CA LEU A 61 -7.97 2.31 1.42
C LEU A 61 -8.83 1.76 2.58
N GLU A 62 -10.03 1.26 2.28
CA GLU A 62 -10.89 0.57 3.27
C GLU A 62 -10.21 -0.68 3.83
N ASN A 63 -9.53 -1.47 2.99
CA ASN A 63 -8.78 -2.64 3.44
C ASN A 63 -7.67 -2.24 4.42
N VAL A 64 -6.94 -1.17 4.10
CA VAL A 64 -5.88 -0.59 4.93
C VAL A 64 -6.41 -0.13 6.29
N ALA A 65 -7.58 0.49 6.34
CA ALA A 65 -8.21 0.93 7.58
C ALA A 65 -8.79 -0.23 8.41
N GLY A 66 -9.26 -1.29 7.76
CA GLY A 66 -9.93 -2.43 8.38
C GLY A 66 -9.06 -3.71 8.43
N PRO A 67 -9.43 -4.78 7.70
CA PRO A 67 -8.84 -6.12 7.88
C PRO A 67 -7.36 -6.22 7.49
N GLY A 68 -6.86 -5.32 6.63
CA GLY A 68 -5.47 -5.24 6.22
C GLY A 68 -4.56 -4.50 7.21
N ARG A 69 -5.13 -3.86 8.24
CA ARG A 69 -4.41 -3.01 9.19
C ARG A 69 -3.16 -3.65 9.81
N PRO A 70 -3.19 -4.90 10.32
CA PRO A 70 -1.99 -5.49 10.95
C PRO A 70 -0.82 -5.62 9.96
N ARG A 71 -1.10 -6.05 8.73
CA ARG A 71 -0.09 -6.19 7.67
C ARG A 71 0.48 -4.84 7.28
N LEU A 72 -0.38 -3.82 7.16
CA LEU A 72 0.07 -2.49 6.84
C LEU A 72 1.01 -1.92 7.92
N LEU A 73 0.65 -2.03 9.20
CA LEU A 73 1.48 -1.52 10.28
C LEU A 73 2.86 -2.17 10.26
N ALA A 74 2.94 -3.48 10.03
CA ALA A 74 4.22 -4.17 9.84
C ALA A 74 5.02 -3.59 8.66
N CYS A 75 4.39 -3.30 7.53
CA CYS A 75 5.06 -2.69 6.37
C CYS A 75 5.59 -1.29 6.69
N LEU A 76 4.81 -0.46 7.40
CA LEU A 76 5.22 0.89 7.80
C LEU A 76 6.41 0.85 8.76
N GLU A 77 6.40 -0.07 9.74
CA GLU A 77 7.54 -0.29 10.65
C GLU A 77 8.80 -0.74 9.90
N LEU A 78 8.65 -1.67 8.96
CA LEU A 78 9.75 -2.17 8.12
C LEU A 78 10.31 -1.07 7.22
N GLN A 79 9.46 -0.24 6.60
CA GLN A 79 9.88 0.90 5.79
C GLN A 79 10.63 1.95 6.62
N ALA A 80 10.15 2.24 7.83
CA ALA A 80 10.85 3.15 8.75
C ALA A 80 12.24 2.62 9.15
N GLU A 81 12.38 1.30 9.32
CA GLU A 81 13.67 0.67 9.62
C GLU A 81 14.59 0.56 8.39
N ALA A 82 14.03 0.41 7.19
CA ALA A 82 14.77 0.36 5.93
C ALA A 82 15.61 1.63 5.69
N ALA A 83 15.12 2.79 6.13
CA ALA A 83 15.86 4.05 6.09
C ALA A 83 17.17 4.03 6.90
N ARG A 84 17.32 3.08 7.83
CA ARG A 84 18.52 2.88 8.67
C ARG A 84 19.35 1.67 8.24
N ARG A 85 18.82 0.81 7.36
CA ARG A 85 19.40 -0.49 7.01
C ARG A 85 19.36 -0.73 5.49
N PRO A 86 20.48 -0.53 4.78
CA PRO A 86 20.52 -0.67 3.32
C PRO A 86 20.05 -2.04 2.81
N TRP A 87 20.39 -3.13 3.51
CA TRP A 87 19.95 -4.48 3.12
C TRP A 87 18.43 -4.66 3.18
N LEU A 88 17.76 -4.01 4.15
CA LEU A 88 16.32 -4.06 4.29
C LEU A 88 15.64 -3.17 3.24
N SER A 89 16.22 -2.01 2.93
CA SER A 89 15.77 -1.17 1.82
C SER A 89 15.79 -1.94 0.50
N ALA A 90 16.89 -2.64 0.19
CA ALA A 90 16.99 -3.44 -1.02
C ALA A 90 15.97 -4.59 -1.06
N LEU A 91 15.63 -5.18 0.10
CA LEU A 91 14.64 -6.25 0.20
C LEU A 91 13.20 -5.74 -0.04
N LEU A 92 12.88 -4.52 0.41
CA LEU A 92 11.53 -3.94 0.31
C LEU A 92 11.28 -3.13 -0.97
N ASP A 93 12.35 -2.75 -1.69
CA ASP A 93 12.28 -1.96 -2.93
C ASP A 93 11.32 -2.53 -4.00
N PRO A 94 11.23 -3.87 -4.20
CA PRO A 94 10.26 -4.44 -5.13
C PRO A 94 8.79 -4.15 -4.78
N MET A 95 8.47 -3.94 -3.49
CA MET A 95 7.12 -3.55 -3.09
C MET A 95 6.82 -2.12 -3.53
N ALA A 96 7.72 -1.19 -3.17
CA ALA A 96 7.54 0.22 -3.45
C ALA A 96 7.48 0.49 -4.95
N SER A 97 8.40 -0.08 -5.74
CA SER A 97 8.41 0.06 -7.20
C SER A 97 7.23 -0.65 -7.87
N GLY A 98 6.78 -1.80 -7.34
CA GLY A 98 5.64 -2.56 -7.84
C GLY A 98 4.31 -1.81 -7.77
N ASP A 99 4.07 -1.03 -6.71
CA ASP A 99 2.87 -0.21 -6.57
C ASP A 99 2.72 0.80 -7.72
N PHE A 100 3.81 1.45 -8.14
CA PHE A 100 3.76 2.41 -9.24
C PHE A 100 3.37 1.74 -10.55
N ALA A 101 4.01 0.59 -10.87
CA ALA A 101 3.69 -0.15 -12.09
C ALA A 101 2.23 -0.66 -12.09
N GLY A 102 1.77 -1.21 -10.95
CA GLY A 102 0.42 -1.76 -10.82
C GLY A 102 -0.67 -0.69 -10.90
N PHE A 103 -0.53 0.42 -10.17
CA PHE A 103 -1.51 1.50 -10.20
C PHE A 103 -1.50 2.28 -11.51
N GLU A 104 -0.35 2.40 -12.17
CA GLU A 104 -0.28 2.96 -13.52
C GLU A 104 -1.04 2.08 -14.52
N ALA A 105 -0.88 0.76 -14.44
CA ALA A 105 -1.63 -0.18 -15.28
C ALA A 105 -3.15 -0.10 -15.04
N ALA A 106 -3.58 -0.04 -13.77
CA ALA A 106 -4.99 0.13 -13.42
C ALA A 106 -5.55 1.47 -13.93
N GLN A 107 -4.80 2.56 -13.81
CA GLN A 107 -5.21 3.86 -14.36
C GLN A 107 -5.35 3.83 -15.88
N ARG A 108 -4.47 3.10 -16.59
CA ARG A 108 -4.57 2.92 -18.04
C ARG A 108 -5.77 2.07 -18.45
N SER A 109 -6.03 0.97 -17.75
CA SER A 109 -7.16 0.10 -18.07
C SER A 109 -8.50 0.83 -17.93
N ALA A 110 -8.57 1.78 -17.00
CA ALA A 110 -9.72 2.66 -16.79
C ALA A 110 -9.92 3.72 -17.89
N GLY A 111 -9.10 3.73 -18.94
CA GLY A 111 -9.20 4.65 -20.07
C GLY A 111 -8.74 6.08 -19.78
N LEU A 112 -7.98 6.30 -18.70
CA LEU A 112 -7.50 7.64 -18.34
C LEU A 112 -6.33 8.08 -19.25
N PRO A 113 -6.15 9.39 -19.51
CA PRO A 113 -5.02 9.92 -20.27
C PRO A 113 -3.73 9.93 -19.41
N VAL A 114 -3.21 8.73 -19.16
CA VAL A 114 -2.08 8.46 -18.26
C VAL A 114 -0.77 8.99 -18.83
N THR A 115 -0.03 9.73 -18.02
CA THR A 115 1.41 9.98 -18.16
C THR A 115 2.13 9.44 -16.93
N PRO A 116 3.44 9.14 -17.00
CA PRO A 116 4.19 8.67 -15.82
C PRO A 116 4.03 9.61 -14.60
N GLN A 117 4.04 10.92 -14.84
CA GLN A 117 3.89 11.93 -13.78
C GLN A 117 2.49 11.91 -13.16
N ARG A 118 1.43 11.77 -13.97
CA ARG A 118 0.06 11.68 -13.48
C ARG A 118 -0.16 10.41 -12.68
N ALA A 119 0.30 9.27 -13.20
CA ALA A 119 0.20 7.99 -12.50
C ALA A 119 0.93 8.03 -11.15
N ALA A 120 2.17 8.51 -11.14
CA ALA A 120 2.95 8.66 -9.91
C ALA A 120 2.29 9.62 -8.91
N THR A 121 1.64 10.69 -9.37
CA THR A 121 0.94 11.63 -8.49
C THR A 121 -0.22 10.95 -7.77
N VAL A 122 -1.03 10.16 -8.48
CA VAL A 122 -2.11 9.38 -7.86
C VAL A 122 -1.55 8.36 -6.87
N THR A 123 -0.53 7.59 -7.26
CA THR A 123 0.11 6.60 -6.39
C THR A 123 0.67 7.22 -5.12
N LEU A 124 1.40 8.33 -5.23
CA LEU A 124 1.97 9.04 -4.08
C LEU A 124 0.89 9.62 -3.15
N ALA A 125 -0.20 10.14 -3.71
CA ALA A 125 -1.32 10.63 -2.91
C ALA A 125 -2.01 9.50 -2.12
N LEU A 126 -2.21 8.34 -2.77
CA LEU A 126 -2.73 7.14 -2.08
C LEU A 126 -1.78 6.67 -0.99
N HIS A 127 -0.47 6.57 -1.28
CA HIS A 127 0.54 6.21 -0.28
C HIS A 127 0.58 7.17 0.90
N ALA A 128 0.42 8.48 0.67
CA ALA A 128 0.38 9.48 1.72
C ALA A 128 -0.86 9.36 2.61
N ALA A 129 -1.99 8.87 2.09
CA ALA A 129 -3.21 8.63 2.88
C ALA A 129 -3.08 7.45 3.85
N ILE A 130 -2.34 6.41 3.45
CA ILE A 130 -2.19 5.15 4.18
C ILE A 130 -1.88 5.30 5.68
N PRO A 131 -0.87 6.07 6.15
CA PRO A 131 -0.56 6.15 7.57
C PRO A 131 -1.65 6.85 8.41
N HIS A 132 -2.49 7.68 7.79
CA HIS A 132 -3.53 8.43 8.49
C HIS A 132 -4.78 7.59 8.78
N LEU A 133 -5.06 6.58 7.94
CA LEU A 133 -6.25 5.75 8.07
C LEU A 133 -6.22 4.88 9.34
N PRO A 134 -5.13 4.15 9.67
CA PRO A 134 -5.05 3.42 10.93
C PRO A 134 -4.96 4.34 12.15
N ALA A 135 -4.35 5.51 12.01
CA ALA A 135 -4.21 6.45 13.13
C ALA A 135 -5.57 6.99 13.61
N ASP A 136 -6.58 7.01 12.72
CA ASP A 136 -7.97 7.35 13.02
C ASP A 136 -8.13 8.68 13.78
N GLY A 137 -7.27 9.65 13.45
CA GLY A 137 -7.32 10.99 14.03
C GLY A 137 -8.40 11.82 13.33
N PRO A 138 -9.55 12.12 13.95
CA PRO A 138 -10.70 12.69 13.25
C PRO A 138 -10.41 14.05 12.60
N GLY A 139 -9.57 14.88 13.24
CA GLY A 139 -9.16 16.17 12.67
C GLY A 139 -8.31 16.02 11.41
N THR A 140 -7.44 15.00 11.35
CA THR A 140 -6.63 14.71 10.16
C THR A 140 -7.47 14.10 9.06
N LEU A 141 -8.35 13.16 9.39
CA LEU A 141 -9.24 12.54 8.41
C LEU A 141 -10.12 13.60 7.73
N ALA A 142 -10.76 14.48 8.50
CA ALA A 142 -11.58 15.57 7.96
C ALA A 142 -10.74 16.57 7.14
N ALA A 143 -9.54 16.95 7.60
CA ALA A 143 -8.69 17.91 6.88
C ALA A 143 -8.16 17.37 5.54
N ALA A 144 -7.91 16.07 5.45
CA ALA A 144 -7.45 15.40 4.24
C ALA A 144 -8.59 14.87 3.36
N GLY A 145 -9.85 14.94 3.83
CA GLY A 145 -11.01 14.35 3.17
C GLY A 145 -11.08 12.82 3.25
N LEU A 146 -10.29 12.19 4.12
CA LEU A 146 -10.22 10.74 4.30
C LEU A 146 -11.38 10.18 5.16
N ASP A 147 -12.22 11.04 5.71
CA ASP A 147 -13.50 10.68 6.34
C ASP A 147 -14.58 10.28 5.31
N ASP A 148 -14.36 10.56 4.03
CA ASP A 148 -15.14 10.07 2.89
C ASP A 148 -14.20 9.60 1.76
N LEU A 149 -13.81 8.32 1.81
CA LEU A 149 -12.86 7.72 0.87
C LEU A 149 -13.34 7.76 -0.59
N ASP A 150 -14.65 7.69 -0.83
CA ASP A 150 -15.22 7.77 -2.18
C ASP A 150 -15.00 9.17 -2.76
N ARG A 151 -15.37 10.20 -1.99
CA ARG A 151 -15.13 11.59 -2.36
C ARG A 151 -13.64 11.90 -2.50
N PHE A 152 -12.79 11.40 -1.61
CA PHE A 152 -11.34 11.58 -1.67
C PHE A 152 -10.77 11.06 -2.99
N VAL A 153 -11.09 9.81 -3.36
CA VAL A 153 -10.56 9.19 -4.57
C VAL A 153 -11.09 9.90 -5.82
N ARG A 154 -12.39 10.24 -5.88
CA ARG A 154 -12.95 11.02 -6.99
C ARG A 154 -12.24 12.36 -7.15
N GLY A 155 -12.10 13.11 -6.05
CA GLY A 155 -11.44 14.41 -6.05
C GLY A 155 -9.99 14.32 -6.51
N LEU A 156 -9.26 13.29 -6.07
CA LEU A 156 -7.89 13.01 -6.53
C LEU A 156 -7.85 12.74 -8.04
N LEU A 157 -8.71 11.84 -8.54
CA LEU A 157 -8.75 11.51 -9.97
C LEU A 157 -9.17 12.71 -10.82
N ASP A 158 -10.13 13.53 -10.37
CA ASP A 158 -10.56 14.72 -11.10
C ASP A 158 -9.48 15.82 -11.10
N ALA A 159 -8.71 15.95 -10.02
CA ALA A 159 -7.59 16.90 -9.96
C ALA A 159 -6.44 16.50 -10.90
N VAL A 160 -6.15 15.20 -11.04
CA VAL A 160 -5.06 14.71 -11.90
C VAL A 160 -5.50 14.51 -13.35
N TYR A 161 -6.75 14.07 -13.56
CA TYR A 161 -7.37 13.77 -14.84
C TYR A 161 -8.65 14.58 -15.01
N PRO A 162 -8.55 15.92 -15.14
CA PRO A 162 -9.71 16.75 -15.38
C PRO A 162 -10.42 16.27 -16.65
N ALA A 163 -11.75 16.20 -16.61
CA ALA A 163 -12.52 16.06 -17.83
C ALA A 163 -12.23 17.27 -18.71
N ASP A 164 -12.06 17.06 -20.02
CA ASP A 164 -12.03 18.18 -20.96
C ASP A 164 -13.33 18.96 -20.78
N ARG A 165 -13.25 20.16 -20.21
CA ARG A 165 -14.39 21.07 -20.24
C ARG A 165 -14.59 21.44 -21.71
N PRO A 166 -15.79 21.23 -22.29
CA PRO A 166 -16.10 21.91 -23.53
C PRO A 166 -15.94 23.42 -23.29
N ALA A 167 -15.20 24.07 -24.19
CA ALA A 167 -14.96 25.51 -24.19
C ALA A 167 -16.25 26.31 -24.38
#